data_AF-A0A8C0UEG3-F1
#
_entry.id   AF-A0A8C0UEG3-F1
#
_cell.length_a   1.000
_cell.length_b   1.000
_cell.length_c   1.000
_cell.angle_alpha   90.00
_cell.angle_beta   90.00
_cell.angle_gamma   90.00
#
_symmetry.space_group_name_H-M   'P 1'
#
loop_
_entity.id
_entity.type
_entity.pdbx_description
1 polymer ?
#
loop_
_entity_poly.entity_id
_entity_poly.type
_entity_poly.pdbx_seq_one_letter_code
_entity_poly.pdbx_strand_id
1 'polypeptide(L)'
;MLREKFPEFCSSPSPPIEVKIEEPVPMEMENHLEKDDGCYDNAEAAFSDDEEELNSKGKKREFRFHPIKESIVEEPVDITPFLEQLDESLKDKVLQLQKGSDTEAQCEVMQEIVDQVLEEDFDSEQLSVLASCLQELFKAHFRGEVLPEEITEESLEESVGKPLYLIFRNLCQMQEDNSGFSLLLDLLSELYQKQPKIGYHLLYYLRASKAALGRMGLYESFAQATQLGELHTCLMMDMKACQEDDVRLLCFLTPSIYTEFPDETLRSGELLNMIVAVIDSFQLQELVCHVMMGNLVMFRKDSVLNILIQSLDWETFEQYCTWQLFLAHNIPLETIIPILQHLKYKEHPEALSCLLLQLRREK
;
A
#
# COMPACT_ATOMS: atom_id res chain seq x y z
N MET A 1 26.01 -4.54 -4.24
CA MET A 1 26.91 -3.77 -3.34
C MET A 1 26.37 -3.59 -1.92
N LEU A 2 25.07 -3.29 -1.67
CA LEU A 2 24.54 -3.25 -0.30
C LEU A 2 24.40 -4.65 0.35
N ARG A 3 23.81 -5.61 -0.38
CA ARG A 3 23.58 -6.99 0.10
C ARG A 3 24.84 -7.73 0.55
N GLU A 4 25.99 -7.39 -0.05
CA GLU A 4 27.29 -8.00 0.25
C GLU A 4 28.06 -7.26 1.35
N LYS A 5 27.74 -5.99 1.61
CA LYS A 5 28.49 -5.15 2.55
C LYS A 5 27.75 -4.88 3.86
N PHE A 6 26.41 -4.89 3.85
CA PHE A 6 25.60 -4.58 5.01
C PHE A 6 24.31 -5.42 5.04
N PRO A 7 24.41 -6.71 5.41
CA PRO A 7 23.25 -7.61 5.49
C PRO A 7 22.22 -7.17 6.55
N GLU A 8 22.64 -6.38 7.55
CA GLU A 8 21.83 -5.84 8.65
C GLU A 8 20.68 -4.92 8.18
N PHE A 9 20.77 -4.35 6.98
CA PHE A 9 19.70 -3.52 6.38
C PHE A 9 18.71 -4.32 5.52
N CYS A 10 18.96 -5.63 5.34
CA CYS A 10 18.25 -6.47 4.38
C CYS A 10 17.67 -7.75 5.00
N SER A 11 17.81 -7.97 6.31
CA SER A 11 17.29 -9.14 7.01
C SER A 11 16.03 -8.79 7.81
N SER A 12 14.95 -9.54 7.58
CA SER A 12 13.76 -9.52 8.43
C SER A 12 14.10 -9.91 9.88
N PRO A 13 13.41 -9.36 10.88
CA PRO A 13 13.77 -9.56 12.29
C PRO A 13 13.57 -11.04 12.65
N SER A 14 14.67 -11.73 13.00
CA SER A 14 14.61 -13.06 13.58
C SER A 14 14.09 -12.97 15.03
N PRO A 15 13.35 -13.97 15.54
CA PRO A 15 12.75 -13.92 16.86
C PRO A 15 13.83 -13.87 17.97
N PRO A 16 13.52 -13.27 19.14
CA PRO A 16 14.52 -13.04 20.17
C PRO A 16 14.97 -14.35 20.81
N ILE A 17 16.27 -14.64 20.73
CA ILE A 17 16.93 -15.70 21.50
C ILE A 17 17.10 -15.19 22.93
N GLU A 18 16.59 -15.93 23.90
CA GLU A 18 16.78 -15.70 25.34
C GLU A 18 18.27 -15.74 25.71
N VAL A 19 18.87 -14.58 25.96
CA VAL A 19 20.22 -14.50 26.55
C VAL A 19 20.08 -14.34 28.06
N LYS A 20 20.56 -15.35 28.79
CA LYS A 20 20.68 -15.39 30.25
C LYS A 20 21.44 -14.17 30.78
N ILE A 21 20.87 -13.54 31.80
CA ILE A 21 21.44 -12.43 32.56
C ILE A 21 22.56 -12.98 33.46
N GLU A 22 23.78 -12.47 33.31
CA GLU A 22 24.84 -12.58 34.32
C GLU A 22 25.08 -11.22 34.99
N GLU A 23 25.32 -11.27 36.31
CA GLU A 23 25.37 -10.15 37.26
C GLU A 23 26.57 -9.20 37.06
N PRO A 24 26.45 -7.90 37.43
CA PRO A 24 27.57 -6.96 37.41
C PRO A 24 28.39 -6.96 38.71
N VAL A 25 29.72 -6.94 38.56
CA VAL A 25 30.71 -6.71 39.63
C VAL A 25 30.86 -5.20 39.89
N PRO A 26 30.92 -4.72 41.16
CA PRO A 26 31.10 -3.30 41.45
C PRO A 26 32.60 -2.92 41.46
N MET A 27 32.93 -1.74 40.94
CA MET A 27 34.22 -1.08 41.20
C MET A 27 34.01 0.37 41.59
N GLU A 28 34.89 0.81 42.48
CA GLU A 28 34.73 1.83 43.51
C GLU A 28 34.90 3.29 43.04
N MET A 29 34.38 4.20 43.88
CA MET A 29 34.46 5.66 43.77
C MET A 29 35.90 6.19 43.88
N GLU A 30 36.23 7.21 43.09
CA GLU A 30 37.26 8.19 43.49
C GLU A 30 36.70 9.61 43.36
N ASN A 31 36.66 10.28 44.52
CA ASN A 31 36.27 11.67 44.72
C ASN A 31 37.38 12.60 44.25
N HIS A 32 37.03 13.65 43.51
CA HIS A 32 37.78 14.90 43.56
C HIS A 32 36.84 16.10 43.71
N LEU A 33 36.90 16.71 44.89
CA LEU A 33 36.33 18.00 45.25
C LEU A 33 37.33 19.09 44.86
N GLU A 34 36.90 20.06 44.05
CA GLU A 34 37.44 21.42 44.10
C GLU A 34 36.28 22.41 44.17
N LYS A 35 36.28 23.21 45.24
CA LYS A 35 35.41 24.38 45.48
C LYS A 35 36.21 25.62 45.10
N ASP A 36 35.58 26.62 44.49
CA ASP A 36 35.66 28.01 44.98
C ASP A 36 34.50 28.89 44.48
N ASP A 37 34.16 29.89 45.30
CA ASP A 37 33.04 30.86 45.30
C ASP A 37 32.94 31.73 44.01
N GLY A 38 31.86 32.42 43.63
CA GLY A 38 30.60 32.84 44.26
C GLY A 38 30.17 34.16 43.60
N CYS A 39 28.93 34.27 43.10
CA CYS A 39 28.25 35.56 42.88
C CYS A 39 26.74 35.31 42.77
N TYR A 40 26.01 35.69 43.82
CA TYR A 40 24.57 35.71 43.87
C TYR A 40 24.04 36.87 43.00
N ASP A 41 23.03 36.60 42.18
CA ASP A 41 22.01 37.61 41.93
C ASP A 41 20.62 36.98 41.81
N ASN A 42 19.68 37.59 42.53
CA ASN A 42 18.33 37.13 42.81
C ASN A 42 17.40 37.32 41.60
N ALA A 43 16.67 36.26 41.23
CA ALA A 43 15.31 36.38 40.68
C ALA A 43 14.56 35.06 40.91
N GLU A 44 13.84 35.02 42.02
CA GLU A 44 12.87 33.97 42.35
C GLU A 44 11.69 33.99 41.37
N ALA A 45 11.36 32.83 40.81
CA ALA A 45 10.00 32.48 40.45
C ALA A 45 9.73 31.10 41.08
N ALA A 46 9.17 31.13 42.30
CA ALA A 46 8.77 29.94 43.03
C ALA A 46 7.44 29.40 42.47
N PHE A 47 7.42 28.12 42.09
CA PHE A 47 6.18 27.35 41.91
C PHE A 47 5.76 26.83 43.28
N SER A 48 4.51 27.12 43.65
CA SER A 48 3.85 26.68 44.88
C SER A 48 3.50 25.19 44.79
N ASP A 49 3.92 24.43 45.81
CA ASP A 49 3.28 23.27 46.51
C ASP A 49 2.33 22.35 45.72
N ASP A 50 2.29 21.04 45.92
CA ASP A 50 2.95 20.17 46.90
C ASP A 50 2.77 18.72 46.40
N GLU A 51 3.61 17.85 46.92
CA GLU A 51 3.79 16.41 46.71
C GLU A 51 2.50 15.56 46.71
N GLU A 52 2.42 14.59 45.79
CA GLU A 52 2.17 13.18 46.18
C GLU A 52 2.70 12.22 45.10
N GLU A 53 3.70 11.44 45.49
CA GLU A 53 4.34 10.37 44.73
C GLU A 53 3.32 9.28 44.32
N LEU A 54 3.16 9.04 43.02
CA LEU A 54 2.80 7.72 42.51
C LEU A 54 3.70 7.31 41.35
N ASN A 55 4.66 6.48 41.74
CA ASN A 55 5.56 5.69 40.92
C ASN A 55 4.81 4.89 39.83
N SER A 56 4.90 5.30 38.57
CA SER A 56 4.87 4.39 37.43
C SER A 56 5.54 5.00 36.19
N LYS A 57 6.55 4.29 35.68
CA LYS A 57 7.25 4.61 34.43
C LYS A 57 6.29 4.51 33.24
N GLY A 58 5.66 5.62 32.86
CA GLY A 58 4.85 5.73 31.66
C GLY A 58 5.58 6.47 30.55
N LYS A 59 5.99 5.76 29.49
CA LYS A 59 6.37 6.36 28.21
C LYS A 59 5.27 7.33 27.79
N LYS A 60 5.60 8.59 27.50
CA LYS A 60 4.69 9.50 26.77
C LYS A 60 4.41 8.86 25.41
N ARG A 61 3.30 8.12 25.32
CA ARG A 61 2.75 7.65 24.05
C ARG A 61 2.26 8.89 23.33
N GLU A 62 2.87 9.20 22.19
CA GLU A 62 2.25 10.11 21.23
C GLU A 62 0.91 9.49 20.85
N PHE A 63 -0.18 10.15 21.25
CA PHE A 63 -1.50 9.82 20.74
C PHE A 63 -1.59 10.38 19.32
N ARG A 64 -1.10 9.62 18.33
CA ARG A 64 -1.61 9.77 16.97
C ARG A 64 -3.06 9.28 17.00
N PHE A 65 -3.99 10.19 16.72
CA PHE A 65 -5.39 9.86 16.51
C PHE A 65 -5.45 8.90 15.32
N HIS A 66 -5.55 7.61 15.61
CA HIS A 66 -6.03 6.65 14.64
C HIS A 66 -7.56 6.77 14.72
N PRO A 67 -8.26 6.99 13.60
CA PRO A 67 -9.70 6.82 13.59
C PRO A 67 -10.03 5.49 14.26
N ILE A 68 -10.91 5.50 15.25
CA ILE A 68 -11.43 4.28 15.84
C ILE A 68 -12.09 3.54 14.67
N LYS A 69 -11.53 2.39 14.25
CA LYS A 69 -12.22 1.48 13.32
C LYS A 69 -13.56 1.21 14.00
N GLU A 70 -14.62 1.86 13.51
CA GLU A 70 -15.97 1.68 14.04
C GLU A 70 -16.23 0.18 14.10
N SER A 71 -16.74 -0.32 15.22
CA SER A 71 -17.23 -1.69 15.29
C SER A 71 -18.42 -1.77 14.35
N ILE A 72 -18.15 -2.10 13.08
CA ILE A 72 -19.18 -2.23 12.06
C ILE A 72 -20.07 -3.37 12.50
N VAL A 73 -21.33 -3.04 12.82
CA VAL A 73 -22.37 -4.03 13.01
C VAL A 73 -22.50 -4.76 11.67
N GLU A 74 -22.23 -6.07 11.63
CA GLU A 74 -22.49 -6.88 10.45
C GLU A 74 -23.99 -6.88 10.21
N GLU A 75 -24.44 -5.96 9.34
CA GLU A 75 -25.77 -6.08 8.76
C GLU A 75 -25.86 -7.43 8.04
N PRO A 76 -26.94 -8.20 8.26
CA PRO A 76 -27.11 -9.45 7.56
C PRO A 76 -27.08 -9.18 6.06
N VAL A 77 -26.27 -9.94 5.34
CA VAL A 77 -26.16 -9.83 3.88
C VAL A 77 -27.54 -10.05 3.27
N ASP A 78 -28.13 -9.00 2.71
CA ASP A 78 -29.45 -9.05 2.09
C ASP A 78 -29.33 -8.94 0.57
N ILE A 79 -29.29 -10.09 -0.09
CA ILE A 79 -29.29 -10.22 -1.55
C ILE A 79 -30.69 -10.44 -2.13
N THR A 80 -31.72 -10.53 -1.28
CA THR A 80 -33.11 -10.75 -1.69
C THR A 80 -33.58 -9.86 -2.85
N PRO A 81 -33.29 -8.54 -2.92
CA PRO A 81 -33.76 -7.69 -4.02
C PRO A 81 -33.16 -8.07 -5.38
N PHE A 82 -31.99 -8.70 -5.40
CA PHE A 82 -31.28 -9.08 -6.62
C PHE A 82 -31.57 -10.53 -7.03
N LEU A 83 -31.79 -11.42 -6.04
CA LEU A 83 -32.06 -12.84 -6.28
C LEU A 83 -33.31 -13.11 -7.13
N GLU A 84 -34.33 -12.27 -7.07
CA GLU A 84 -35.55 -12.44 -7.87
C GLU A 84 -35.36 -12.12 -9.36
N GLN A 85 -34.27 -11.42 -9.70
CA GLN A 85 -33.94 -11.03 -11.07
C GLN A 85 -32.98 -12.03 -11.73
N LEU A 86 -32.37 -12.92 -10.94
CA LEU A 86 -31.52 -13.99 -11.45
C LEU A 86 -32.35 -15.15 -11.97
N ASP A 87 -31.85 -15.78 -13.04
CA ASP A 87 -32.35 -17.07 -13.48
C ASP A 87 -32.24 -18.13 -12.37
N GLU A 88 -33.19 -19.06 -12.32
CA GLU A 88 -33.31 -20.02 -11.22
C GLU A 88 -32.03 -20.84 -11.00
N SER A 89 -31.28 -21.16 -12.06
CA SER A 89 -30.00 -21.88 -11.95
C SER A 89 -28.91 -21.06 -11.27
N LEU A 90 -28.74 -19.77 -11.63
CA LEU A 90 -27.79 -18.87 -10.99
C LEU A 90 -28.21 -18.55 -9.55
N LYS A 91 -29.51 -18.30 -9.35
CA LYS A 91 -30.11 -18.02 -8.05
C LYS A 91 -29.84 -19.13 -7.04
N ASP A 92 -30.01 -20.39 -7.43
CA ASP A 92 -29.71 -21.55 -6.58
C ASP A 92 -28.23 -21.59 -6.18
N LYS A 93 -27.31 -21.32 -7.12
CA LYS A 93 -25.87 -21.27 -6.84
C LYS A 93 -25.49 -20.10 -5.94
N VAL A 94 -26.03 -18.91 -6.17
CA VAL A 94 -25.79 -17.73 -5.31
C VAL A 94 -26.31 -17.98 -3.89
N LEU A 95 -27.46 -18.65 -3.74
CA LEU A 95 -27.97 -19.07 -2.43
C LEU A 95 -27.10 -20.14 -1.76
N GLN A 96 -26.51 -21.07 -2.53
CA GLN A 96 -25.55 -22.03 -2.01
C GLN A 96 -24.26 -21.35 -1.56
N LEU A 97 -23.78 -20.37 -2.32
CA LEU A 97 -22.61 -19.55 -1.99
C LEU A 97 -22.82 -18.82 -0.66
N GLN A 98 -24.01 -18.25 -0.44
CA GLN A 98 -24.37 -17.61 0.83
C GLN A 98 -24.39 -18.59 2.02
N LYS A 99 -24.82 -19.84 1.79
CA LYS A 99 -24.93 -20.87 2.83
C LYS A 99 -23.63 -21.60 3.11
N GLY A 100 -22.61 -21.44 2.27
CA GLY A 100 -21.30 -22.10 2.42
C GLY A 100 -20.72 -21.85 3.80
N SER A 101 -20.35 -22.94 4.49
CA SER A 101 -19.84 -22.91 5.87
C SER A 101 -18.40 -22.41 5.97
N ASP A 102 -17.63 -22.61 4.90
CA ASP A 102 -16.19 -22.45 4.85
C ASP A 102 -15.73 -22.01 3.45
N THR A 103 -14.52 -21.46 3.39
CA THR A 103 -13.98 -20.84 2.17
C THR A 103 -13.83 -21.82 1.01
N GLU A 104 -13.51 -23.09 1.28
CA GLU A 104 -13.36 -24.11 0.25
C GLU A 104 -14.70 -24.40 -0.45
N ALA A 105 -15.77 -24.65 0.32
CA ALA A 105 -17.11 -24.82 -0.24
C ALA A 105 -17.60 -23.59 -1.01
N GLN A 106 -17.30 -22.38 -0.51
CA GLN A 106 -17.61 -21.14 -1.23
C GLN A 106 -16.82 -21.03 -2.55
N CYS A 107 -15.57 -21.47 -2.58
CA CYS A 107 -14.76 -21.50 -3.80
C CYS A 107 -15.30 -22.50 -4.83
N GLU A 108 -15.74 -23.69 -4.40
CA GLU A 108 -16.37 -24.66 -5.30
C GLU A 108 -17.62 -24.09 -5.98
N VAL A 109 -18.54 -23.53 -5.19
CA VAL A 109 -19.77 -22.92 -5.73
C VAL A 109 -19.45 -21.71 -6.61
N MET A 110 -18.46 -20.90 -6.22
CA MET A 110 -18.05 -19.74 -7.02
C MET A 110 -17.42 -20.16 -8.35
N GLN A 111 -16.68 -21.27 -8.40
CA GLN A 111 -16.20 -21.83 -9.65
C GLN A 111 -17.37 -22.30 -10.54
N GLU A 112 -18.40 -22.94 -9.97
CA GLU A 112 -19.59 -23.32 -10.72
C GLU A 112 -20.37 -22.12 -11.27
N ILE A 113 -20.34 -20.97 -10.58
CA ILE A 113 -20.92 -19.71 -11.07
C ILE A 113 -20.09 -19.20 -12.24
N VAL A 114 -18.75 -19.18 -12.12
CA VAL A 114 -17.86 -18.75 -13.20
C VAL A 114 -18.03 -19.64 -14.44
N ASP A 115 -18.08 -20.96 -14.25
CA ASP A 115 -18.27 -21.91 -15.35
C ASP A 115 -19.60 -21.68 -16.08
N GLN A 116 -20.66 -21.33 -15.35
CA GLN A 116 -21.95 -21.00 -15.94
C GLN A 116 -21.94 -19.67 -16.71
N VAL A 117 -21.22 -18.66 -16.22
CA VAL A 117 -21.03 -17.38 -16.93
C VAL A 117 -20.29 -17.59 -18.26
N LEU A 118 -19.47 -18.64 -18.35
CA LEU A 118 -18.67 -18.97 -19.53
C LEU A 118 -19.40 -19.85 -20.55
N GLU A 119 -20.66 -20.22 -20.29
CA GLU A 119 -21.49 -20.95 -21.25
C GLU A 119 -21.80 -20.07 -22.48
N GLU A 120 -21.82 -20.66 -23.69
CA GLU A 120 -21.94 -19.90 -24.96
C GLU A 120 -23.26 -19.11 -25.09
N ASP A 121 -24.30 -19.52 -24.36
CA ASP A 121 -25.65 -18.95 -24.36
C ASP A 121 -25.95 -18.13 -23.09
N PHE A 122 -24.93 -17.70 -22.35
CA PHE A 122 -25.11 -16.86 -21.17
C PHE A 122 -25.76 -15.51 -21.50
N ASP A 123 -26.82 -15.17 -20.76
CA ASP A 123 -27.51 -13.89 -20.91
C ASP A 123 -26.72 -12.76 -20.23
N SER A 124 -26.11 -11.89 -21.03
CA SER A 124 -25.34 -10.73 -20.54
C SER A 124 -26.14 -9.78 -19.64
N GLU A 125 -27.48 -9.75 -19.74
CA GLU A 125 -28.31 -8.93 -18.85
C GLU A 125 -28.22 -9.40 -17.38
N GLN A 126 -27.90 -10.69 -17.16
CA GLN A 126 -27.73 -11.29 -15.84
C GLN A 126 -26.42 -10.83 -15.15
N LEU A 127 -25.42 -10.35 -15.89
CA LEU A 127 -24.11 -9.96 -15.34
C LEU A 127 -24.22 -8.88 -14.28
N SER A 128 -25.03 -7.84 -14.53
CA SER A 128 -25.18 -6.71 -13.61
C SER A 128 -25.87 -7.12 -12.30
N VAL A 129 -26.86 -8.03 -12.40
CA VAL A 129 -27.57 -8.58 -11.24
C VAL A 129 -26.67 -9.50 -10.45
N LEU A 130 -25.91 -10.37 -11.13
CA LEU A 130 -24.92 -11.25 -10.51
C LEU A 130 -23.83 -10.44 -9.80
N ALA A 131 -23.29 -9.40 -10.45
CA ALA A 131 -22.33 -8.48 -9.85
C ALA A 131 -22.88 -7.83 -8.57
N SER A 132 -24.14 -7.42 -8.57
CA SER A 132 -24.80 -6.86 -7.37
C SER A 132 -24.91 -7.90 -6.24
N CYS A 133 -25.24 -9.16 -6.56
CA CYS A 133 -25.26 -10.25 -5.57
C CYS A 133 -23.86 -10.52 -5.00
N LEU A 134 -22.85 -10.64 -5.85
CA LEU A 134 -21.48 -10.96 -5.44
C LEU A 134 -20.84 -9.83 -4.64
N GLN A 135 -21.11 -8.56 -5.00
CA GLN A 135 -20.70 -7.41 -4.20
C GLN A 135 -21.19 -7.54 -2.76
N GLU A 136 -22.50 -7.80 -2.59
CA GLU A 136 -23.15 -7.90 -1.28
C GLU A 136 -22.60 -9.10 -0.47
N LEU A 137 -22.48 -10.27 -1.11
CA LEU A 137 -21.93 -11.48 -0.49
C LEU A 137 -20.49 -11.30 -0.02
N PHE A 138 -19.66 -10.62 -0.80
CA PHE A 138 -18.25 -10.43 -0.51
C PHE A 138 -17.92 -9.09 0.15
N LYS A 139 -18.92 -8.35 0.67
CA LYS A 139 -18.69 -7.08 1.39
C LYS A 139 -17.61 -7.19 2.47
N ALA A 140 -17.57 -8.31 3.19
CA ALA A 140 -16.56 -8.57 4.21
C ALA A 140 -15.14 -8.75 3.63
N HIS A 141 -15.00 -9.25 2.41
CA HIS A 141 -13.69 -9.45 1.76
C HIS A 141 -13.01 -8.13 1.37
N PHE A 142 -13.79 -7.05 1.23
CA PHE A 142 -13.29 -5.69 0.95
C PHE A 142 -13.04 -4.87 2.22
N ARG A 143 -13.23 -5.48 3.41
CA ARG A 143 -13.02 -4.85 4.70
C ARG A 143 -11.77 -5.42 5.36
N GLY A 144 -10.96 -4.54 5.93
CA GLY A 144 -9.76 -4.92 6.67
C GLY A 144 -8.52 -4.99 5.80
N GLU A 145 -7.44 -5.49 6.40
CA GLU A 145 -6.12 -5.58 5.76
C GLU A 145 -6.07 -6.81 4.86
N VAL A 146 -5.79 -6.58 3.58
CA VAL A 146 -5.74 -7.65 2.57
C VAL A 146 -4.40 -8.37 2.64
N LEU A 147 -3.34 -7.63 2.94
CA LEU A 147 -1.97 -8.15 2.99
C LEU A 147 -1.72 -8.89 4.31
N PRO A 148 -1.27 -10.17 4.28
CA PRO A 148 -0.93 -10.93 5.48
C PRO A 148 0.12 -10.23 6.34
N GLU A 149 0.07 -10.36 7.68
CA GLU A 149 1.06 -9.76 8.59
C GLU A 149 2.50 -10.19 8.25
N GLU A 150 2.70 -11.48 8.01
CA GLU A 150 3.97 -12.01 7.52
C GLU A 150 3.87 -12.24 6.01
N ILE A 151 4.69 -11.53 5.23
CA ILE A 151 4.72 -11.65 3.77
C ILE A 151 5.63 -12.82 3.40
N THR A 152 5.01 -13.98 3.16
CA THR A 152 5.66 -15.19 2.66
C THR A 152 4.96 -15.63 1.38
N GLU A 153 5.62 -16.45 0.58
CA GLU A 153 5.00 -16.98 -0.63
C GLU A 153 3.74 -17.82 -0.33
N GLU A 154 3.72 -18.52 0.80
CA GLU A 154 2.57 -19.34 1.24
C GLU A 154 1.42 -18.47 1.75
N SER A 155 1.71 -17.48 2.61
CA SER A 155 0.68 -16.58 3.16
C SER A 155 0.05 -15.68 2.09
N LEU A 156 0.83 -15.26 1.09
CA LEU A 156 0.30 -14.54 -0.06
C LEU A 156 -0.67 -15.41 -0.87
N GLU A 157 -0.31 -16.66 -1.17
CA GLU A 157 -1.21 -17.58 -1.89
C GLU A 157 -2.48 -17.90 -1.11
N GLU A 158 -2.37 -18.08 0.21
CA GLU A 158 -3.55 -18.27 1.08
C GLU A 158 -4.50 -17.06 1.02
N SER A 159 -3.94 -15.84 1.06
CA SER A 159 -4.75 -14.62 1.04
C SER A 159 -5.52 -14.39 -0.27
N VAL A 160 -4.97 -14.86 -1.40
CA VAL A 160 -5.61 -14.82 -2.72
C VAL A 160 -6.44 -16.07 -3.03
N GLY A 161 -6.52 -17.03 -2.10
CA GLY A 161 -7.32 -18.25 -2.21
C GLY A 161 -8.83 -18.07 -1.93
N LYS A 162 -9.31 -16.82 -1.80
CA LYS A 162 -10.73 -16.52 -1.50
C LYS A 162 -11.62 -16.62 -2.76
N PRO A 163 -12.94 -16.83 -2.61
CA PRO A 163 -13.85 -17.09 -3.74
C PRO A 163 -13.87 -15.95 -4.76
N LEU A 164 -13.82 -14.69 -4.31
CA LEU A 164 -13.78 -13.50 -5.18
C LEU A 164 -12.64 -13.58 -6.22
N TYR A 165 -11.47 -14.06 -5.80
CA TYR A 165 -10.28 -14.12 -6.64
C TYR A 165 -10.35 -15.22 -7.71
N LEU A 166 -11.35 -16.12 -7.65
CA LEU A 166 -11.55 -17.11 -8.71
C LEU A 166 -11.92 -16.48 -10.04
N ILE A 167 -12.60 -15.33 -10.05
CA ILE A 167 -12.87 -14.59 -11.29
C ILE A 167 -11.52 -14.19 -11.93
N PHE A 168 -10.62 -13.62 -11.15
CA PHE A 168 -9.29 -13.21 -11.64
C PHE A 168 -8.43 -14.42 -12.04
N ARG A 169 -8.52 -15.52 -11.30
CA ARG A 169 -7.82 -16.76 -11.61
C ARG A 169 -8.21 -17.32 -12.97
N ASN A 170 -9.51 -17.44 -13.22
CA ASN A 170 -10.01 -17.92 -14.51
C ASN A 170 -9.61 -16.96 -15.64
N LEU A 171 -9.72 -15.64 -15.42
CA LEU A 171 -9.29 -14.63 -16.40
C LEU A 171 -7.79 -14.73 -16.73
N CYS A 172 -6.93 -14.98 -15.73
CA CYS A 172 -5.48 -15.17 -15.93
C CYS A 172 -5.13 -16.46 -16.69
N GLN A 173 -6.00 -17.47 -16.65
CA GLN A 173 -5.77 -18.75 -17.33
C GLN A 173 -6.30 -18.76 -18.77
N MET A 174 -7.19 -17.83 -19.10
CA MET A 174 -7.75 -17.69 -20.44
C MET A 174 -6.79 -16.99 -21.42
N GLN A 175 -7.03 -17.24 -22.70
CA GLN A 175 -6.46 -16.48 -23.80
C GLN A 175 -7.38 -15.28 -24.12
N GLU A 176 -6.79 -14.15 -24.50
CA GLU A 176 -7.50 -12.88 -24.71
C GLU A 176 -8.47 -12.91 -25.90
N ASP A 177 -8.30 -13.84 -26.84
CA ASP A 177 -9.16 -14.04 -28.02
C ASP A 177 -10.40 -14.91 -27.73
N ASN A 178 -10.52 -15.45 -26.51
CA ASN A 178 -11.67 -16.25 -26.11
C ASN A 178 -12.89 -15.35 -25.80
N SER A 179 -14.08 -15.69 -26.30
CA SER A 179 -15.32 -14.97 -25.96
C SER A 179 -15.63 -14.98 -24.45
N GLY A 180 -15.22 -16.03 -23.74
CA GLY A 180 -15.30 -16.12 -22.29
C GLY A 180 -14.41 -15.10 -21.56
N PHE A 181 -13.29 -14.69 -22.19
CA PHE A 181 -12.42 -13.65 -21.63
C PHE A 181 -13.15 -12.29 -21.60
N SER A 182 -13.81 -11.93 -22.70
CA SER A 182 -14.63 -10.70 -22.73
C SER A 182 -15.81 -10.76 -21.75
N LEU A 183 -16.51 -11.89 -21.64
CA LEU A 183 -17.62 -12.06 -20.70
C LEU A 183 -17.18 -11.87 -19.23
N LEU A 184 -16.02 -12.41 -18.84
CA LEU A 184 -15.49 -12.21 -17.49
C LEU A 184 -15.00 -10.78 -17.26
N LEU A 185 -14.46 -10.11 -18.27
CA LEU A 185 -14.15 -8.69 -18.18
C LEU A 185 -15.42 -7.84 -18.01
N ASP A 186 -16.50 -8.17 -18.70
CA ASP A 186 -17.80 -7.50 -18.56
C ASP A 186 -18.35 -7.71 -17.13
N LEU A 187 -18.27 -8.93 -16.59
CA LEU A 187 -18.62 -9.21 -15.19
C LEU A 187 -17.79 -8.37 -14.22
N LEU A 188 -16.48 -8.28 -14.43
CA LEU A 188 -15.58 -7.47 -13.60
C LEU A 188 -15.85 -5.97 -13.73
N SER A 189 -16.22 -5.50 -14.92
CA SER A 189 -16.59 -4.11 -15.19
C SER A 189 -17.88 -3.75 -14.45
N GLU A 190 -18.90 -4.61 -14.51
CA GLU A 190 -20.14 -4.45 -13.74
C GLU A 190 -19.86 -4.47 -12.23
N LEU A 191 -19.01 -5.40 -11.76
CA LEU A 191 -18.58 -5.47 -10.37
C LEU A 191 -17.83 -4.20 -9.93
N TYR A 192 -16.94 -3.67 -10.75
CA TYR A 192 -16.17 -2.45 -10.47
C TYR A 192 -17.06 -1.21 -10.33
N GLN A 193 -18.10 -1.09 -11.16
CA GLN A 193 -19.08 -0.01 -11.05
C GLN A 193 -19.82 -0.03 -9.70
N LYS A 194 -20.03 -1.21 -9.11
CA LYS A 194 -20.69 -1.37 -7.82
C LYS A 194 -19.72 -1.31 -6.64
N GLN A 195 -18.51 -1.82 -6.82
CA GLN A 195 -17.45 -1.91 -5.82
C GLN A 195 -16.09 -1.54 -6.44
N PRO A 196 -15.67 -0.26 -6.34
CA PRO A 196 -14.42 0.20 -6.94
C PRO A 196 -13.17 -0.45 -6.33
N LYS A 197 -13.27 -0.98 -5.10
CA LYS A 197 -12.15 -1.69 -4.44
C LYS A 197 -11.64 -2.90 -5.24
N ILE A 198 -12.46 -3.46 -6.12
CA ILE A 198 -12.08 -4.59 -6.98
C ILE A 198 -10.86 -4.27 -7.85
N GLY A 199 -10.70 -3.01 -8.27
CA GLY A 199 -9.58 -2.59 -9.10
C GLY A 199 -8.21 -2.82 -8.46
N TYR A 200 -7.99 -2.31 -7.24
CA TYR A 200 -6.73 -2.56 -6.54
C TYR A 200 -6.61 -3.98 -5.97
N HIS A 201 -7.73 -4.69 -5.73
CA HIS A 201 -7.70 -6.12 -5.41
C HIS A 201 -7.23 -6.96 -6.60
N LEU A 202 -7.56 -6.56 -7.85
CA LEU A 202 -7.03 -7.20 -9.05
C LEU A 202 -5.52 -6.95 -9.15
N LEU A 203 -5.05 -5.72 -8.95
CA LEU A 203 -3.61 -5.41 -8.88
C LEU A 203 -2.90 -6.25 -7.82
N TYR A 204 -3.53 -6.41 -6.65
CA TYR A 204 -3.02 -7.28 -5.59
C TYR A 204 -2.92 -8.74 -6.03
N TYR A 205 -3.98 -9.30 -6.63
CA TYR A 205 -3.97 -10.66 -7.11
C TYR A 205 -2.88 -10.91 -8.17
N LEU A 206 -2.76 -9.99 -9.14
CA LEU A 206 -1.75 -10.05 -10.20
C LEU A 206 -0.32 -10.00 -9.65
N ARG A 207 -0.13 -9.38 -8.49
CA ARG A 207 1.14 -9.34 -7.78
C ARG A 207 1.38 -10.56 -6.88
N ALA A 208 0.39 -10.97 -6.10
CA ALA A 208 0.53 -11.95 -5.04
C ALA A 208 0.44 -13.41 -5.52
N SER A 209 -0.35 -13.69 -6.57
CA SER A 209 -0.56 -15.05 -7.05
C SER A 209 0.53 -15.51 -8.01
N LYS A 210 1.08 -16.72 -7.81
CA LYS A 210 1.95 -17.40 -8.77
C LYS A 210 1.24 -17.68 -10.09
N ALA A 211 -0.08 -17.93 -10.05
CA ALA A 211 -0.85 -18.19 -11.27
C ALA A 211 -0.94 -16.97 -12.19
N ALA A 212 -0.70 -15.77 -11.65
CA ALA A 212 -0.76 -14.50 -12.38
C ALA A 212 0.63 -13.90 -12.68
N LEU A 213 1.72 -14.62 -12.39
CA LEU A 213 3.09 -14.15 -12.65
C LEU A 213 3.26 -13.72 -14.12
N GLY A 214 3.62 -12.45 -14.33
CA GLY A 214 3.83 -11.88 -15.66
C GLY A 214 2.54 -11.54 -16.43
N ARG A 215 1.37 -11.60 -15.79
CA ARG A 215 0.06 -11.26 -16.39
C ARG A 215 -0.43 -9.86 -16.00
N MET A 216 0.45 -8.96 -15.55
CA MET A 216 0.03 -7.62 -15.10
C MET A 216 -0.67 -6.82 -16.22
N GLY A 217 -0.33 -7.07 -17.49
CA GLY A 217 -1.02 -6.48 -18.65
C GLY A 217 -2.53 -6.75 -18.70
N LEU A 218 -3.04 -7.78 -17.99
CA LEU A 218 -4.47 -8.05 -17.86
C LEU A 218 -5.21 -6.88 -17.18
N TYR A 219 -4.53 -6.13 -16.31
CA TYR A 219 -5.10 -4.93 -15.72
C TYR A 219 -5.38 -3.84 -16.77
N GLU A 220 -4.60 -3.77 -17.85
CA GLU A 220 -4.88 -2.86 -18.96
C GLU A 220 -6.16 -3.27 -19.71
N SER A 221 -6.34 -4.57 -19.99
CA SER A 221 -7.59 -5.07 -20.58
C SER A 221 -8.79 -4.80 -19.68
N PHE A 222 -8.63 -4.97 -18.36
CA PHE A 222 -9.64 -4.61 -17.37
C PHE A 222 -9.96 -3.11 -17.42
N ALA A 223 -8.96 -2.24 -17.35
CA ALA A 223 -9.14 -0.80 -17.38
C ALA A 223 -9.86 -0.33 -18.67
N GLN A 224 -9.55 -0.93 -19.82
CA GLN A 224 -10.22 -0.67 -21.10
C GLN A 224 -11.67 -1.15 -21.12
N ALA A 225 -12.00 -2.24 -20.41
CA ALA A 225 -13.37 -2.75 -20.28
C ALA A 225 -14.23 -1.96 -19.29
N THR A 226 -13.61 -1.19 -18.38
CA THR A 226 -14.36 -0.28 -17.50
C THR A 226 -14.97 0.90 -18.27
N GLN A 227 -15.95 1.57 -17.67
CA GLN A 227 -16.54 2.81 -18.23
C GLN A 227 -15.53 3.97 -18.36
N LEU A 228 -14.37 3.89 -17.70
CA LEU A 228 -13.32 4.90 -17.80
C LEU A 228 -12.61 4.81 -19.16
N GLY A 229 -12.41 3.59 -19.68
CA GLY A 229 -11.78 3.34 -20.97
C GLY A 229 -10.31 3.78 -21.09
N GLU A 230 -9.67 4.16 -19.98
CA GLU A 230 -8.30 4.67 -19.94
C GLU A 230 -7.52 4.08 -18.76
N LEU A 231 -6.36 3.49 -19.06
CA LEU A 231 -5.47 2.88 -18.07
C LEU A 231 -5.02 3.88 -17.00
N HIS A 232 -4.57 5.07 -17.40
CA HIS A 232 -4.03 6.08 -16.48
C HIS A 232 -5.03 6.42 -15.37
N THR A 233 -6.23 6.85 -15.78
CA THR A 233 -7.28 7.29 -14.87
C THR A 233 -7.73 6.14 -13.95
N CYS A 234 -7.91 4.93 -14.50
CA CYS A 234 -8.28 3.76 -13.71
C CYS A 234 -7.21 3.42 -12.66
N LEU A 235 -5.94 3.41 -13.07
CA LEU A 235 -4.81 3.14 -12.17
C LEU A 235 -4.71 4.17 -11.04
N MET A 236 -4.83 5.47 -11.35
CA MET A 236 -4.75 6.52 -10.32
C MET A 236 -5.93 6.43 -9.34
N MET A 237 -7.15 6.15 -9.81
CA MET A 237 -8.31 5.97 -8.94
C MET A 237 -8.17 4.75 -8.02
N ASP A 238 -7.69 3.62 -8.56
CA ASP A 238 -7.54 2.39 -7.78
C ASP A 238 -6.41 2.49 -6.76
N MET A 239 -5.28 3.10 -7.15
CA MET A 239 -4.17 3.37 -6.22
C MET A 239 -4.59 4.35 -5.13
N LYS A 240 -5.46 5.34 -5.46
CA LYS A 240 -6.01 6.28 -4.48
C LYS A 240 -6.94 5.59 -3.49
N ALA A 241 -7.81 4.70 -3.96
CA ALA A 241 -8.65 3.89 -3.09
C ALA A 241 -7.80 2.98 -2.17
N CYS A 242 -6.76 2.34 -2.73
CA CYS A 242 -5.81 1.53 -1.97
C CYS A 242 -5.08 2.36 -0.88
N GLN A 243 -4.66 3.58 -1.21
CA GLN A 243 -4.02 4.50 -0.26
C GLN A 243 -4.93 4.84 0.93
N GLU A 244 -6.22 5.05 0.68
CA GLU A 244 -7.21 5.40 1.72
C GLU A 244 -7.56 4.21 2.62
N ASP A 245 -7.52 2.99 2.06
CA ASP A 245 -7.91 1.77 2.75
C ASP A 245 -6.75 1.07 3.47
N ASP A 246 -5.61 0.89 2.80
CA ASP A 246 -4.48 0.09 3.28
C ASP A 246 -3.14 0.60 2.72
N VAL A 247 -2.48 1.48 3.48
CA VAL A 247 -1.15 2.04 3.12
C VAL A 247 -0.08 0.95 3.01
N ARG A 248 -0.21 -0.15 3.76
CA ARG A 248 0.78 -1.25 3.71
C ARG A 248 0.67 -2.01 2.39
N LEU A 249 -0.56 -2.24 1.92
CA LEU A 249 -0.82 -2.79 0.59
C LEU A 249 -0.32 -1.84 -0.51
N LEU A 250 -0.55 -0.53 -0.37
CA LEU A 250 -0.02 0.48 -1.32
C LEU A 250 1.50 0.36 -1.48
N CYS A 251 2.25 0.30 -0.37
CA CYS A 251 3.71 0.14 -0.41
C CYS A 251 4.13 -1.19 -1.05
N PHE A 252 3.40 -2.28 -0.77
CA PHE A 252 3.67 -3.59 -1.35
C PHE A 252 3.46 -3.62 -2.88
N LEU A 253 2.45 -2.92 -3.38
CA LEU A 253 2.14 -2.85 -4.81
C LEU A 253 3.04 -1.89 -5.59
N THR A 254 3.48 -0.80 -4.95
CA THR A 254 4.26 0.29 -5.56
C THR A 254 5.38 -0.21 -6.50
N PRO A 255 6.29 -1.13 -6.08
CA PRO A 255 7.35 -1.63 -6.96
C PRO A 255 6.85 -2.19 -8.29
N SER A 256 5.78 -3.00 -8.25
CA SER A 256 5.25 -3.65 -9.44
C SER A 256 4.50 -2.68 -10.34
N ILE A 257 3.77 -1.73 -9.76
CA ILE A 257 3.04 -0.72 -10.53
C ILE A 257 4.00 0.18 -11.33
N TYR A 258 5.09 0.64 -10.70
CA TYR A 258 6.12 1.42 -11.39
C TYR A 258 6.89 0.61 -12.45
N THR A 259 7.02 -0.70 -12.26
CA THR A 259 7.74 -1.57 -13.20
C THR A 259 6.90 -1.91 -14.43
N GLU A 260 5.62 -2.23 -14.24
CA GLU A 260 4.73 -2.70 -15.29
C GLU A 260 4.07 -1.53 -16.05
N PHE A 261 3.84 -0.39 -15.39
CA PHE A 261 3.22 0.80 -15.99
C PHE A 261 4.13 2.04 -15.91
N PRO A 262 5.37 2.00 -16.42
CA PRO A 262 6.32 3.10 -16.30
C PRO A 262 5.86 4.35 -17.06
N ASP A 263 5.13 4.18 -18.16
CA ASP A 263 4.60 5.30 -18.95
C ASP A 263 3.49 6.06 -18.23
N GLU A 264 2.71 5.39 -17.38
CA GLU A 264 1.65 6.02 -16.62
C GLU A 264 2.14 6.61 -15.29
N THR A 265 3.18 6.03 -14.70
CA THR A 265 3.65 6.37 -13.35
C THR A 265 4.83 7.34 -13.31
N LEU A 266 5.70 7.36 -14.35
CA LEU A 266 6.93 8.17 -14.35
C LEU A 266 6.78 9.51 -15.06
N ARG A 267 5.64 9.78 -15.70
CA ARG A 267 5.36 11.03 -16.42
C ARG A 267 4.92 12.17 -15.51
N SER A 268 4.22 11.88 -14.42
CA SER A 268 3.71 12.85 -13.45
C SER A 268 4.16 12.51 -12.03
N GLY A 269 4.16 13.51 -11.14
CA GLY A 269 4.40 13.30 -9.71
C GLY A 269 3.16 12.83 -8.94
N GLU A 270 2.06 12.48 -9.60
CA GLU A 270 0.77 12.21 -8.96
C GLU A 270 0.81 10.97 -8.06
N LEU A 271 1.21 9.82 -8.61
CA LEU A 271 1.36 8.60 -7.82
C LEU A 271 2.43 8.75 -6.74
N LEU A 272 3.51 9.47 -7.04
CA LEU A 272 4.56 9.75 -6.05
C LEU A 272 4.00 10.55 -4.88
N ASN A 273 3.26 11.64 -5.15
CA ASN A 273 2.62 12.47 -4.12
C ASN A 273 1.66 11.64 -3.26
N MET A 274 0.82 10.83 -3.90
CA MET A 274 -0.11 9.92 -3.24
C MET A 274 0.61 8.98 -2.25
N ILE A 275 1.77 8.44 -2.63
CA ILE A 275 2.57 7.59 -1.75
C ILE A 275 3.18 8.43 -0.61
N VAL A 276 3.92 9.49 -0.92
CA VAL A 276 4.66 10.25 0.10
C VAL A 276 3.77 10.96 1.11
N ALA A 277 2.50 11.20 0.76
CA ALA A 277 1.49 11.80 1.63
C ALA A 277 1.04 10.90 2.80
N VAL A 278 1.21 9.57 2.70
CA VAL A 278 0.71 8.63 3.73
C VAL A 278 1.74 7.69 4.32
N ILE A 279 2.91 7.53 3.67
CA ILE A 279 3.94 6.63 4.19
C ILE A 279 4.52 7.13 5.51
N ASP A 280 4.98 6.20 6.33
CA ASP A 280 5.83 6.50 7.48
C ASP A 280 7.32 6.33 7.16
N SER A 281 8.17 6.57 8.17
CA SER A 281 9.62 6.43 8.02
C SER A 281 10.10 5.00 7.76
N PHE A 282 9.37 4.00 8.25
CA PHE A 282 9.73 2.59 8.04
C PHE A 282 9.40 2.18 6.59
N GLN A 283 8.21 2.52 6.12
CA GLN A 283 7.78 2.31 4.74
C GLN A 283 8.66 3.08 3.75
N LEU A 284 9.05 4.32 4.07
CA LEU A 284 10.04 5.06 3.28
C LEU A 284 11.36 4.29 3.16
N GLN A 285 11.86 3.73 4.27
CA GLN A 285 13.10 2.96 4.27
C GLN A 285 12.96 1.69 3.40
N GLU A 286 11.83 1.00 3.46
CA GLU A 286 11.56 -0.16 2.60
C GLU A 286 11.55 0.23 1.12
N LEU A 287 10.88 1.33 0.75
CA LEU A 287 10.86 1.84 -0.63
C LEU A 287 12.26 2.24 -1.10
N VAL A 288 13.05 2.93 -0.26
CA VAL A 288 14.45 3.24 -0.53
C VAL A 288 15.26 1.96 -0.78
N CYS A 289 15.08 0.92 0.04
CA CYS A 289 15.72 -0.38 -0.16
C CYS A 289 15.31 -1.00 -1.51
N HIS A 290 14.02 -0.96 -1.89
CA HIS A 290 13.58 -1.44 -3.20
C HIS A 290 14.26 -0.69 -4.35
N VAL A 291 14.41 0.64 -4.24
CA VAL A 291 15.14 1.44 -5.23
C VAL A 291 16.61 1.01 -5.31
N MET A 292 17.30 0.92 -4.18
CA MET A 292 18.72 0.55 -4.13
C MET A 292 18.99 -0.87 -4.61
N MET A 293 18.02 -1.79 -4.46
CA MET A 293 18.09 -3.15 -4.99
C MET A 293 17.79 -3.23 -6.49
N GLY A 294 17.27 -2.15 -7.10
CA GLY A 294 16.85 -2.12 -8.50
C GLY A 294 15.46 -2.70 -8.74
N ASN A 295 14.66 -2.90 -7.69
CA ASN A 295 13.30 -3.42 -7.76
C ASN A 295 12.24 -2.31 -7.94
N LEU A 296 12.62 -1.04 -7.80
CA LEU A 296 11.75 0.12 -7.93
C LEU A 296 12.51 1.26 -8.61
N VAL A 297 11.89 1.87 -9.61
CA VAL A 297 12.36 3.10 -10.25
C VAL A 297 11.19 4.07 -10.24
N MET A 298 11.32 5.19 -9.52
CA MET A 298 10.28 6.23 -9.39
C MET A 298 10.61 7.52 -10.14
N PHE A 299 11.84 7.65 -10.63
CA PHE A 299 12.29 8.83 -11.38
C PHE A 299 13.00 8.44 -12.67
N ARG A 300 12.74 9.19 -13.74
CA ARG A 300 13.51 9.14 -14.98
C ARG A 300 14.18 10.49 -15.24
N LYS A 301 15.28 10.46 -16.01
CA LYS A 301 16.08 11.66 -16.30
C LYS A 301 15.30 12.76 -17.04
N ASP A 302 14.28 12.39 -17.81
CA ASP A 302 13.42 13.30 -18.57
C ASP A 302 12.36 14.00 -17.72
N SER A 303 11.82 13.34 -16.68
CA SER A 303 10.72 13.87 -15.86
C SER A 303 11.14 14.35 -14.47
N VAL A 304 12.27 13.87 -13.94
CA VAL A 304 12.68 14.10 -12.54
C VAL A 304 12.73 15.57 -12.14
N LEU A 305 13.25 16.45 -13.00
CA LEU A 305 13.32 17.88 -12.69
C LEU A 305 11.91 18.48 -12.52
N ASN A 306 10.98 18.13 -13.41
CA ASN A 306 9.61 18.63 -13.35
C ASN A 306 8.88 18.11 -12.10
N ILE A 307 9.05 16.83 -11.78
CA ILE A 307 8.47 16.22 -10.58
C ILE A 307 9.03 16.89 -9.31
N LEU A 308 10.34 17.13 -9.24
CA LEU A 308 10.93 17.82 -8.09
C LEU A 308 10.46 19.26 -7.97
N ILE A 309 10.25 19.98 -9.09
CA ILE A 309 9.66 21.32 -9.08
C ILE A 309 8.22 21.27 -8.54
N GLN A 310 7.41 20.31 -8.99
CA GLN A 310 6.05 20.11 -8.45
C GLN A 310 6.07 19.80 -6.96
N SER A 311 7.06 19.03 -6.50
CA SER A 311 7.18 18.66 -5.08
C SER A 311 7.49 19.83 -4.15
N LEU A 312 7.90 20.99 -4.67
CA LEU A 312 8.16 22.17 -3.83
C LEU A 312 6.90 22.71 -3.14
N ASP A 313 5.72 22.40 -3.69
CA ASP A 313 4.42 22.79 -3.14
C ASP A 313 3.85 21.73 -2.16
N TRP A 314 4.55 20.62 -1.95
CA TRP A 314 4.12 19.51 -1.08
C TRP A 314 4.48 19.76 0.39
N GLU A 315 3.89 18.98 1.30
CA GLU A 315 4.14 19.13 2.74
C GLU A 315 5.61 18.82 3.10
N THR A 316 6.07 19.32 4.24
CA THR A 316 7.46 19.17 4.71
C THR A 316 7.95 17.71 4.69
N PHE A 317 7.14 16.78 5.22
CA PHE A 317 7.54 15.38 5.25
C PHE A 317 7.51 14.74 3.86
N GLU A 318 6.53 15.09 3.03
CA GLU A 318 6.41 14.65 1.63
C GLU A 318 7.63 15.06 0.80
N GLN A 319 8.10 16.29 0.99
CA GLN A 319 9.34 16.78 0.37
C GLN A 319 10.55 15.97 0.84
N TYR A 320 10.71 15.73 2.13
CA TYR A 320 11.82 14.92 2.63
C TYR A 320 11.79 13.49 2.06
N CYS A 321 10.63 12.84 2.04
CA CYS A 321 10.45 11.52 1.43
C CYS A 321 10.85 11.53 -0.03
N THR A 322 10.36 12.51 -0.79
CA THR A 322 10.66 12.69 -2.22
C THR A 322 12.15 12.84 -2.47
N TRP A 323 12.83 13.68 -1.70
CA TRP A 323 14.28 13.85 -1.81
C TRP A 323 15.04 12.58 -1.40
N GLN A 324 14.65 11.87 -0.34
CA GLN A 324 15.30 10.60 0.03
C GLN A 324 15.14 9.53 -1.06
N LEU A 325 13.94 9.40 -1.62
CA LEU A 325 13.69 8.50 -2.74
C LEU A 325 14.51 8.89 -3.96
N PHE A 326 14.56 10.18 -4.31
CA PHE A 326 15.40 10.67 -5.41
C PHE A 326 16.88 10.32 -5.19
N LEU A 327 17.42 10.53 -3.99
CA LEU A 327 18.82 10.26 -3.66
C LEU A 327 19.16 8.77 -3.63
N ALA A 328 18.16 7.90 -3.42
CA ALA A 328 18.33 6.47 -3.57
C ALA A 328 18.55 6.04 -5.04
N HIS A 329 18.12 6.87 -6.00
CA HIS A 329 18.37 6.64 -7.41
C HIS A 329 19.77 7.13 -7.82
N ASN A 330 20.38 6.44 -8.79
CA ASN A 330 21.66 6.84 -9.38
C ASN A 330 21.47 7.91 -10.48
N ILE A 331 20.79 9.02 -10.16
CA ILE A 331 20.61 10.15 -11.07
C ILE A 331 21.63 11.25 -10.72
N PRO A 332 22.48 11.69 -11.66
CA PRO A 332 23.46 12.75 -11.41
C PRO A 332 22.78 14.06 -11.00
N LEU A 333 23.33 14.74 -9.99
CA LEU A 333 22.76 16.00 -9.48
C LEU A 333 22.70 17.09 -10.54
N GLU A 334 23.60 17.07 -11.53
CA GLU A 334 23.61 18.01 -12.65
C GLU A 334 22.28 18.04 -13.41
N THR A 335 21.58 16.90 -13.46
CA THR A 335 20.26 16.77 -14.09
C THR A 335 19.22 17.67 -13.43
N ILE A 336 19.35 17.89 -12.12
CA ILE A 336 18.36 18.62 -11.32
C ILE A 336 18.86 19.99 -10.83
N ILE A 337 20.12 20.37 -11.10
CA ILE A 337 20.66 21.72 -10.79
C ILE A 337 19.73 22.88 -11.20
N PRO A 338 19.03 22.85 -12.36
CA PRO A 338 18.12 23.94 -12.74
C PRO A 338 17.03 24.24 -11.72
N ILE A 339 16.70 23.30 -10.81
CA ILE A 339 15.74 23.53 -9.72
C ILE A 339 16.12 24.72 -8.83
N LEU A 340 17.43 25.05 -8.72
CA LEU A 340 17.91 26.19 -7.94
C LEU A 340 17.26 27.52 -8.37
N GLN A 341 16.83 27.64 -9.62
CA GLN A 341 16.13 28.83 -10.12
C GLN A 341 14.70 28.99 -9.54
N HIS A 342 14.12 27.89 -9.05
CA HIS A 342 12.79 27.84 -8.46
C HIS A 342 12.83 27.91 -6.93
N LEU A 343 14.01 27.74 -6.32
CA LEU A 343 14.14 27.73 -4.86
C LEU A 343 14.12 29.14 -4.28
N LYS A 344 13.23 29.35 -3.31
CA LYS A 344 13.13 30.59 -2.54
C LYS A 344 13.53 30.30 -1.10
N TYR A 345 14.43 31.14 -0.58
CA TYR A 345 15.05 30.97 0.74
C TYR A 345 14.07 30.71 1.90
N LYS A 346 12.91 31.39 1.90
CA LYS A 346 11.90 31.26 2.97
C LYS A 346 10.81 30.22 2.70
N GLU A 347 10.61 29.83 1.44
CA GLU A 347 9.48 28.97 1.06
C GLU A 347 9.90 27.50 0.91
N HIS A 348 11.17 27.22 0.59
CA HIS A 348 11.62 25.85 0.28
C HIS A 348 12.79 25.38 1.16
N PRO A 349 12.68 25.41 2.50
CA PRO A 349 13.77 25.03 3.40
C PRO A 349 14.20 23.55 3.27
N GLU A 350 13.28 22.64 2.97
CA GLU A 350 13.50 21.20 2.84
C GLU A 350 14.40 20.90 1.64
N ALA A 351 13.98 21.36 0.46
CA ALA A 351 14.74 21.21 -0.79
C ALA A 351 16.11 21.88 -0.72
N LEU A 352 16.19 23.10 -0.17
CA LEU A 352 17.46 23.82 0.01
C LEU A 352 18.42 23.07 0.93
N SER A 353 17.92 22.52 2.04
CA SER A 353 18.74 21.77 3.00
C SER A 353 19.29 20.48 2.37
N CYS A 354 18.43 19.72 1.67
CA CYS A 354 18.82 18.52 0.95
C CYS A 354 19.89 18.82 -0.11
N LEU A 355 19.66 19.81 -0.97
CA LEU A 355 20.60 20.18 -2.03
C LEU A 355 21.94 20.68 -1.49
N LEU A 356 21.95 21.49 -0.44
CA LEU A 356 23.20 21.99 0.15
C LEU A 356 24.07 20.83 0.67
N LEU A 357 23.44 19.85 1.34
CA LEU A 357 24.15 18.68 1.87
C LEU A 357 24.72 17.79 0.76
N GLN A 358 24.04 17.68 -0.38
CA GLN A 358 24.49 16.88 -1.51
C GLN A 358 25.52 17.59 -2.37
N LEU A 359 25.33 18.88 -2.69
CA LEU A 359 26.32 19.69 -3.39
C LEU A 359 27.66 19.77 -2.65
N ARG A 360 27.65 19.72 -1.31
CA ARG A 360 28.88 19.62 -0.51
C ARG A 360 29.70 18.34 -0.79
N ARG A 361 29.05 17.29 -1.31
CA ARG A 361 29.71 16.00 -1.63
C ARG A 361 30.23 15.95 -3.06
N GLU A 362 29.73 16.82 -3.93
CA GLU A 362 30.21 16.98 -5.30
C GLU A 362 31.57 17.70 -5.32
N LYS A 363 32.40 17.37 -6.30
CA LYS A 363 33.79 17.88 -6.43
C LYS A 363 33.94 18.98 -7.46
#